data_AF-A0A5C7V2S1-F1
#
_entry.id   AF-A0A5C7V2S1-F1
#
_cell.length_a   1.000
_cell.length_b   1.000
_cell.length_c   1.000
_cell.angle_alpha   90.00
_cell.angle_beta   90.00
_cell.angle_gamma   90.00
#
_symmetry.space_group_name_H-M   'P 1'
#
loop_
_entity.id
_entity.type
_entity.pdbx_description
1 polymer ?
#
loop_
_entity_poly.entity_id
_entity_poly.type
_entity_poly.pdbx_seq_one_letter_code
_entity_poly.pdbx_strand_id
1 'polypeptide(L)'
;MTVTNFDSGSLVNYTSVTSANYDGWTFGSGSSIDIANVNNSDMTVLLNQSGGRSILLNYSGASVTDFYFKSADGSDFKLNSFNFDNGPSGASTTLTVAGYRDGGLIVSAESVNMAANDSTGNISYTQLSNIGSIYSGTLSFNSAFNNIDEIRFVFGSAVELTTDDIDISAAVVPPAITSATYNASTNSLVVTGTDMTATIGAANDIDVSKLTLTGQGGATYTLTSSNVELDSATQFTVSLNATDQLNVEGLLNKNGTSSVGGTTYNIAAAADWNPAQSGNADTTGNGVTVSNVQTPTITSATYDASSGTLTVTGANLVKASGATNDIDASLLTFTGEGGSTYALTDTSDVEITSGTSFTITLSSTDKAAVNQIVNKNGTNSTDATMYNLAAADDWNTVIGNTSIADTTGNGITVSN
;
A
#
# COMPACT_ATOMS: atom_id res chain seq x y z
N MET A 1 25.05 -11.31 4.65
CA MET A 1 25.70 -12.18 3.67
C MET A 1 26.27 -13.36 4.44
N THR A 2 25.79 -14.54 4.12
CA THR A 2 26.20 -15.83 4.68
C THR A 2 26.51 -16.71 3.48
N VAL A 3 27.74 -17.21 3.40
CA VAL A 3 28.17 -18.11 2.32
C VAL A 3 28.27 -19.51 2.88
N THR A 4 27.56 -20.45 2.27
CA THR A 4 27.72 -21.88 2.51
C THR A 4 28.65 -22.47 1.46
N ASN A 5 29.90 -22.77 1.84
CA ASN A 5 30.96 -23.28 0.95
C ASN A 5 31.28 -24.77 1.14
N PHE A 6 30.58 -25.47 2.05
CA PHE A 6 30.67 -26.92 2.32
C PHE A 6 32.07 -27.51 2.70
N ASP A 7 33.15 -26.73 2.64
CA ASP A 7 34.55 -27.14 2.77
C ASP A 7 34.88 -27.81 4.10
N SER A 8 34.29 -27.33 5.19
CA SER A 8 34.48 -27.87 6.55
C SER A 8 33.66 -29.14 6.81
N GLY A 9 32.88 -29.56 5.83
CA GLY A 9 31.98 -30.68 5.86
C GLY A 9 32.64 -32.07 5.94
N SER A 10 31.84 -33.06 6.35
CA SER A 10 32.22 -34.47 6.19
C SER A 10 31.78 -35.00 4.83
N LEU A 11 32.44 -36.06 4.36
CA LEU A 11 31.92 -36.86 3.26
C LEU A 11 30.56 -37.43 3.67
N VAL A 12 29.54 -37.07 2.91
CA VAL A 12 28.23 -37.74 2.93
C VAL A 12 27.95 -38.28 1.56
N ASN A 13 27.26 -39.42 1.50
CA ASN A 13 26.91 -40.09 0.27
C ASN A 13 25.52 -40.69 0.43
N TYR A 14 24.58 -40.21 -0.39
CA TYR A 14 23.21 -40.66 -0.47
C TYR A 14 22.98 -41.26 -1.85
N THR A 15 22.56 -42.51 -1.90
CA THR A 15 22.32 -43.20 -3.17
C THR A 15 20.84 -43.41 -3.46
N SER A 16 20.44 -43.24 -4.73
CA SER A 16 19.08 -43.44 -5.23
C SER A 16 18.00 -42.65 -4.46
N VAL A 17 18.30 -41.42 -4.08
CA VAL A 17 17.39 -40.50 -3.35
C VAL A 17 16.80 -39.45 -4.28
N THR A 18 15.62 -38.93 -3.97
CA THR A 18 15.07 -37.76 -4.67
C THR A 18 15.59 -36.44 -4.09
N SER A 19 16.02 -36.46 -2.83
CA SER A 19 16.60 -35.32 -2.14
C SER A 19 17.42 -35.72 -0.91
N ALA A 20 18.33 -34.84 -0.49
CA ALA A 20 19.08 -34.98 0.75
C ALA A 20 19.32 -33.62 1.41
N ASN A 21 19.39 -33.61 2.74
CA ASN A 21 19.68 -32.41 3.52
C ASN A 21 21.16 -32.33 3.87
N TYR A 22 21.75 -31.16 3.71
CA TYR A 22 23.13 -30.88 4.05
C TYR A 22 23.33 -29.42 4.42
N ASP A 23 23.93 -29.16 5.58
CA ASP A 23 24.31 -27.83 6.06
C ASP A 23 23.21 -26.75 5.94
N GLY A 24 21.97 -27.10 6.31
CA GLY A 24 20.82 -26.19 6.24
C GLY A 24 20.13 -26.12 4.89
N TRP A 25 20.62 -26.85 3.88
CA TRP A 25 20.05 -26.91 2.53
C TRP A 25 19.45 -28.28 2.22
N THR A 26 18.41 -28.31 1.40
CA THR A 26 17.90 -29.53 0.76
C THR A 26 18.24 -29.49 -0.72
N PHE A 27 18.97 -30.49 -1.21
CA PHE A 27 19.29 -30.66 -2.63
C PHE A 27 18.47 -31.80 -3.21
N GLY A 28 18.04 -31.70 -4.46
CA GLY A 28 17.28 -32.78 -5.07
C GLY A 28 17.00 -32.62 -6.56
N SER A 29 16.18 -33.54 -7.07
CA SER A 29 15.65 -33.55 -8.44
C SER A 29 14.27 -34.19 -8.48
N GLY A 30 13.58 -34.12 -9.61
CA GLY A 30 12.31 -34.81 -9.83
C GLY A 30 12.41 -36.34 -9.94
N SER A 31 13.63 -36.89 -9.98
CA SER A 31 13.91 -38.32 -10.09
C SER A 31 14.91 -38.80 -9.02
N SER A 32 15.10 -40.11 -8.90
CA SER A 32 16.15 -40.65 -8.02
C SER A 32 17.53 -40.40 -8.62
N ILE A 33 18.41 -39.77 -7.82
CA ILE A 33 19.80 -39.47 -8.13
C ILE A 33 20.68 -39.88 -6.95
N ASP A 34 22.00 -39.84 -7.15
CA ASP A 34 22.96 -39.92 -6.05
C ASP A 34 23.46 -38.51 -5.70
N ILE A 35 23.62 -38.23 -4.41
CA ILE A 35 24.01 -36.91 -3.88
C ILE A 35 25.15 -37.10 -2.88
N ALA A 36 26.23 -36.35 -3.02
CA ALA A 36 27.36 -36.43 -2.10
C ALA A 36 28.00 -35.06 -1.83
N ASN A 37 28.60 -34.89 -0.65
CA ASN A 37 29.49 -33.76 -0.37
C ASN A 37 30.95 -34.22 -0.46
N VAL A 38 31.64 -33.86 -1.54
CA VAL A 38 32.94 -34.47 -1.90
C VAL A 38 34.01 -33.44 -2.20
N ASN A 39 35.26 -33.82 -1.95
CA ASN A 39 36.42 -33.11 -2.47
C ASN A 39 37.09 -33.93 -3.59
N ASN A 40 38.11 -33.35 -4.22
CA ASN A 40 38.82 -33.98 -5.34
C ASN A 40 39.60 -35.26 -4.96
N SER A 41 39.80 -35.56 -3.66
CA SER A 41 40.39 -36.83 -3.22
C SER A 41 39.37 -37.95 -3.04
N ASP A 42 38.09 -37.61 -2.84
CA ASP A 42 37.01 -38.58 -2.70
C ASP A 42 36.45 -38.99 -4.06
N MET A 43 36.13 -38.02 -4.91
CA MET A 43 35.62 -38.22 -6.28
C MET A 43 36.12 -37.08 -7.17
N THR A 44 36.20 -37.31 -8.48
CA THR A 44 36.57 -36.24 -9.42
C THR A 44 35.49 -35.17 -9.40
N VAL A 45 35.81 -34.01 -8.85
CA VAL A 45 34.99 -32.79 -8.89
C VAL A 45 35.70 -31.76 -9.75
N LEU A 46 34.98 -31.19 -10.70
CA LEU A 46 35.55 -30.19 -11.62
C LEU A 46 35.35 -28.76 -11.07
N LEU A 47 34.28 -28.50 -10.32
CA LEU A 47 34.26 -27.41 -9.34
C LEU A 47 35.17 -27.73 -8.16
N ASN A 48 36.27 -27.02 -8.07
CA ASN A 48 36.96 -26.82 -6.80
C ASN A 48 37.76 -25.50 -6.82
N GLN A 49 37.06 -24.38 -7.06
CA GLN A 49 37.71 -23.08 -7.27
C GLN A 49 37.96 -22.31 -5.96
N SER A 50 37.18 -22.59 -4.91
CA SER A 50 37.39 -22.14 -3.53
C SER A 50 38.42 -23.00 -2.79
N GLY A 51 38.48 -24.30 -3.12
CA GLY A 51 39.35 -25.29 -2.50
C GLY A 51 38.67 -26.00 -1.33
N GLY A 52 38.22 -27.24 -1.52
CA GLY A 52 37.66 -28.08 -0.47
C GLY A 52 36.58 -29.00 -1.00
N ARG A 53 35.38 -28.94 -0.42
CA ARG A 53 34.26 -29.87 -0.71
C ARG A 53 33.11 -29.12 -1.37
N SER A 54 32.38 -29.79 -2.25
CA SER A 54 31.19 -29.27 -2.90
C SER A 54 30.09 -30.33 -2.98
N ILE A 55 28.84 -29.88 -3.15
CA ILE A 55 27.71 -30.79 -3.29
C ILE A 55 27.63 -31.26 -4.74
N LEU A 56 27.83 -32.55 -4.95
CA LEU A 56 27.74 -33.21 -6.24
C LEU A 56 26.45 -34.03 -6.32
N LEU A 57 25.66 -33.77 -7.36
CA LEU A 57 24.40 -34.39 -7.66
C LEU A 57 24.50 -35.21 -8.96
N ASN A 58 23.81 -36.34 -9.00
CA ASN A 58 23.70 -37.22 -10.15
C ASN A 58 25.02 -37.85 -10.65
N TYR A 59 25.99 -38.07 -9.75
CA TYR A 59 27.33 -38.54 -10.14
C TYR A 59 27.40 -39.97 -10.72
N SER A 60 26.31 -40.75 -10.66
CA SER A 60 26.21 -42.03 -11.39
C SER A 60 25.63 -41.88 -12.81
N GLY A 61 25.34 -40.66 -13.25
CA GLY A 61 24.95 -40.35 -14.63
C GLY A 61 23.54 -40.82 -15.01
N ALA A 62 22.55 -40.68 -14.12
CA ALA A 62 21.16 -40.90 -14.50
C ALA A 62 20.70 -39.84 -15.52
N SER A 63 19.69 -40.17 -16.33
CA SER A 63 19.15 -39.23 -17.33
C SER A 63 18.21 -38.22 -16.66
N VAL A 64 18.80 -37.23 -15.98
CA VAL A 64 18.11 -36.19 -15.20
C VAL A 64 18.56 -34.82 -15.65
N THR A 65 17.60 -33.92 -15.85
CA THR A 65 17.83 -32.57 -16.34
C THR A 65 17.43 -31.50 -15.35
N ASP A 66 16.51 -31.80 -14.44
CA ASP A 66 15.95 -30.89 -13.46
C ASP A 66 16.56 -31.11 -12.08
N PHE A 67 16.94 -30.03 -11.43
CA PHE A 67 17.53 -30.03 -10.09
C PHE A 67 16.99 -28.84 -9.30
N TYR A 68 17.14 -28.91 -7.99
CA TYR A 68 16.82 -27.80 -7.10
C TYR A 68 17.70 -27.81 -5.87
N PHE A 69 17.78 -26.64 -5.24
CA PHE A 69 18.11 -26.56 -3.83
C PHE A 69 17.18 -25.57 -3.13
N LYS A 70 16.96 -25.79 -1.83
CA LYS A 70 16.09 -24.96 -0.99
C LYS A 70 16.55 -24.91 0.45
N SER A 71 16.10 -23.91 1.21
CA SER A 71 16.30 -23.89 2.66
C SER A 71 15.64 -25.12 3.29
N ALA A 72 16.36 -25.82 4.16
CA ALA A 72 15.87 -27.05 4.78
C ALA A 72 14.79 -26.79 5.83
N ASP A 73 14.79 -25.59 6.42
CA ASP A 73 13.78 -25.14 7.39
C ASP A 73 12.59 -24.40 6.74
N GLY A 74 12.62 -24.18 5.43
CA GLY A 74 11.61 -23.44 4.68
C GLY A 74 11.67 -21.93 4.89
N SER A 75 12.75 -21.38 5.45
CA SER A 75 12.92 -19.93 5.55
C SER A 75 13.18 -19.28 4.19
N ASP A 76 12.57 -18.12 3.96
CA ASP A 76 12.87 -17.26 2.82
C ASP A 76 14.29 -16.68 2.94
N PHE A 77 14.96 -16.52 1.80
CA PHE A 77 16.23 -15.84 1.69
C PHE A 77 16.30 -14.96 0.44
N LYS A 78 17.25 -14.02 0.47
CA LYS A 78 17.75 -13.38 -0.73
C LYS A 78 18.91 -14.21 -1.27
N LEU A 79 18.77 -14.78 -2.46
CA LEU A 79 19.87 -15.44 -3.15
C LEU A 79 20.74 -14.39 -3.84
N ASN A 80 22.01 -14.27 -3.45
CA ASN A 80 22.95 -13.35 -4.10
C ASN A 80 23.66 -14.05 -5.26
N SER A 81 24.22 -15.23 -4.99
CA SER A 81 24.93 -16.05 -5.98
C SER A 81 25.13 -17.49 -5.54
N PHE A 82 25.50 -18.36 -6.47
CA PHE A 82 26.18 -19.62 -6.19
C PHE A 82 27.05 -20.05 -7.36
N ASN A 83 28.01 -20.92 -7.09
CA ASN A 83 28.88 -21.52 -8.08
C ASN A 83 28.37 -22.90 -8.50
N PHE A 84 28.54 -23.25 -9.77
CA PHE A 84 28.16 -24.55 -10.27
C PHE A 84 28.99 -25.02 -11.47
N ASP A 85 29.00 -26.33 -11.72
CA ASP A 85 29.40 -26.94 -12.99
C ASP A 85 28.45 -28.07 -13.36
N ASN A 86 28.37 -28.37 -14.65
CA ASN A 86 27.50 -29.40 -15.22
C ASN A 86 28.23 -30.72 -15.58
N GLY A 87 29.44 -30.91 -15.06
CA GLY A 87 30.14 -32.18 -15.02
C GLY A 87 30.61 -32.74 -16.37
N PRO A 88 31.44 -33.80 -16.35
CA PRO A 88 32.03 -34.39 -17.56
C PRO A 88 31.01 -35.09 -18.47
N SER A 89 29.88 -35.53 -17.89
CA SER A 89 28.88 -36.36 -18.56
C SER A 89 27.77 -35.56 -19.27
N GLY A 90 27.72 -34.23 -19.10
CA GLY A 90 26.62 -33.40 -19.60
C GLY A 90 27.06 -32.07 -20.21
N ALA A 91 27.01 -31.97 -21.54
CA ALA A 91 27.42 -30.78 -22.30
C ALA A 91 26.29 -29.76 -22.50
N SER A 92 25.47 -29.49 -21.47
CA SER A 92 24.34 -28.58 -21.64
C SER A 92 24.80 -27.12 -21.65
N THR A 93 24.69 -26.45 -22.80
CA THR A 93 24.94 -25.01 -22.92
C THR A 93 23.78 -24.16 -22.41
N THR A 94 22.61 -24.75 -22.19
CA THR A 94 21.41 -24.04 -21.75
C THR A 94 21.01 -24.48 -20.35
N LEU A 95 20.76 -23.49 -19.50
CA LEU A 95 20.22 -23.68 -18.16
C LEU A 95 19.00 -22.78 -18.00
N THR A 96 17.85 -23.35 -17.68
CA THR A 96 16.66 -22.57 -17.31
C THR A 96 16.57 -22.51 -15.80
N VAL A 97 16.37 -21.33 -15.20
CA VAL A 97 16.34 -21.14 -13.74
C VAL A 97 15.07 -20.41 -13.33
N ALA A 98 14.44 -20.83 -12.23
CA ALA A 98 13.24 -20.23 -11.67
C ALA A 98 13.29 -20.19 -10.14
N GLY A 99 12.68 -19.16 -9.54
CA GLY A 99 12.61 -18.97 -8.09
C GLY A 99 11.22 -19.27 -7.54
N TYR A 100 11.16 -19.94 -6.39
CA TYR A 100 9.92 -20.38 -5.75
C TYR A 100 9.87 -19.93 -4.29
N ARG A 101 8.64 -19.81 -3.76
CA ARG A 101 8.35 -19.64 -2.34
C ARG A 101 7.18 -20.52 -1.98
N ASP A 102 7.32 -21.37 -0.96
CA ASP A 102 6.28 -22.29 -0.51
C ASP A 102 5.72 -23.17 -1.65
N GLY A 103 6.58 -23.49 -2.63
CA GLY A 103 6.22 -24.23 -3.84
C GLY A 103 5.46 -23.42 -4.92
N GLY A 104 5.12 -22.16 -4.67
CA GLY A 104 4.58 -21.22 -5.65
C GLY A 104 5.69 -20.55 -6.48
N LEU A 105 5.47 -20.36 -7.78
CA LEU A 105 6.42 -19.69 -8.67
C LEU A 105 6.44 -18.18 -8.36
N ILE A 106 7.60 -17.64 -7.98
CA ILE A 106 7.81 -16.20 -7.70
C ILE A 106 8.57 -15.53 -8.83
N VAL A 107 9.61 -16.19 -9.34
CA VAL A 107 10.40 -15.69 -10.47
C VAL A 107 10.23 -16.62 -11.65
N SER A 108 9.65 -16.09 -12.72
CA SER A 108 9.48 -16.81 -13.99
C SER A 108 10.79 -17.39 -14.49
N ALA A 109 10.68 -18.56 -15.14
CA ALA A 109 11.81 -19.29 -15.66
C ALA A 109 12.59 -18.47 -16.71
N GLU A 110 13.90 -18.39 -16.52
CA GLU A 110 14.82 -17.65 -17.38
C GLU A 110 15.93 -18.55 -17.91
N SER A 111 16.17 -18.48 -19.22
CA SER A 111 17.23 -19.25 -19.87
C SER A 111 18.55 -18.49 -19.83
N VAL A 112 19.57 -19.16 -19.34
CA VAL A 112 20.97 -18.74 -19.28
C VAL A 112 21.77 -19.54 -20.32
N ASN A 113 22.55 -18.85 -21.13
CA ASN A 113 23.52 -19.46 -22.03
C ASN A 113 24.88 -19.59 -21.36
N MET A 114 25.31 -20.83 -21.12
CA MET A 114 26.54 -21.14 -20.41
C MET A 114 27.79 -21.20 -21.30
N ALA A 115 27.64 -21.06 -22.62
CA ALA A 115 28.76 -21.12 -23.57
C ALA A 115 29.70 -19.89 -23.46
N ALA A 116 29.22 -18.78 -22.93
CA ALA A 116 29.97 -17.55 -22.65
C ALA A 116 29.36 -16.88 -21.42
N ASN A 117 29.94 -15.75 -20.98
CA ASN A 117 29.25 -14.89 -20.01
C ASN A 117 27.89 -14.48 -20.58
N ASP A 118 26.87 -14.54 -19.75
CA ASP A 118 25.49 -14.17 -20.10
C ASP A 118 24.93 -13.28 -19.00
N SER A 119 24.11 -12.31 -19.37
CA SER A 119 23.48 -11.40 -18.43
C SER A 119 22.18 -10.90 -19.04
N THR A 120 21.18 -11.78 -19.00
CA THR A 120 19.84 -11.49 -19.48
C THR A 120 18.88 -11.53 -18.29
N GLY A 121 17.92 -10.59 -18.28
CA GLY A 121 16.89 -10.45 -17.25
C GLY A 121 17.40 -10.41 -15.81
N ASN A 122 17.04 -11.41 -15.01
CA ASN A 122 17.26 -11.45 -13.57
C ASN A 122 18.54 -12.19 -13.15
N ILE A 123 19.22 -12.83 -14.09
CA ILE A 123 20.33 -13.74 -13.82
C ILE A 123 21.54 -13.37 -14.68
N SER A 124 22.69 -13.24 -14.04
CA SER A 124 23.98 -13.12 -14.71
C SER A 124 24.81 -14.37 -14.48
N TYR A 125 25.32 -14.96 -15.55
CA TYR A 125 26.30 -16.04 -15.52
C TYR A 125 27.68 -15.52 -15.87
N THR A 126 28.61 -15.69 -14.94
CA THR A 126 30.04 -15.44 -15.17
C THR A 126 30.75 -16.76 -15.30
N GLN A 127 31.22 -17.06 -16.50
CA GLN A 127 31.97 -18.27 -16.80
C GLN A 127 33.34 -18.21 -16.12
N LEU A 128 33.72 -19.32 -15.48
CA LEU A 128 34.99 -19.47 -14.80
C LEU A 128 35.93 -20.43 -15.52
N SER A 129 35.43 -21.56 -15.99
CA SER A 129 36.23 -22.55 -16.74
C SER A 129 35.38 -23.29 -17.77
N ASN A 130 35.94 -23.46 -18.97
CA ASN A 130 35.43 -24.31 -20.04
C ASN A 130 36.51 -25.31 -20.43
N ILE A 131 36.52 -26.46 -19.77
CA ILE A 131 37.40 -27.57 -20.17
C ILE A 131 36.54 -28.56 -20.95
N GLY A 132 36.68 -28.57 -22.28
CA GLY A 132 35.92 -29.47 -23.14
C GLY A 132 34.43 -29.16 -23.16
N SER A 133 33.60 -30.12 -22.75
CA SER A 133 32.14 -30.04 -22.69
C SER A 133 31.59 -29.58 -21.33
N ILE A 134 32.47 -29.28 -20.36
CA ILE A 134 32.07 -28.83 -19.03
C ILE A 134 31.97 -27.31 -19.04
N TYR A 135 30.84 -26.80 -18.55
CA TYR A 135 30.59 -25.39 -18.34
C TYR A 135 30.48 -25.14 -16.85
N SER A 136 31.32 -24.24 -16.34
CA SER A 136 31.36 -23.87 -14.93
C SER A 136 31.41 -22.36 -14.74
N GLY A 137 30.75 -21.88 -13.70
CA GLY A 137 30.71 -20.46 -13.41
C GLY A 137 29.88 -20.09 -12.19
N THR A 138 29.74 -18.79 -11.99
CA THR A 138 28.91 -18.18 -10.95
C THR A 138 27.60 -17.70 -11.56
N LEU A 139 26.47 -18.07 -10.96
CA LEU A 139 25.20 -17.39 -11.18
C LEU A 139 25.04 -16.31 -10.14
N SER A 140 24.68 -15.10 -10.57
CA SER A 140 24.33 -13.98 -9.70
C SER A 140 22.91 -13.52 -9.99
N PHE A 141 22.18 -13.13 -8.95
CA PHE A 141 20.74 -12.87 -9.03
C PHE A 141 20.42 -11.43 -8.61
N ASN A 142 19.46 -10.80 -9.28
CA ASN A 142 18.97 -9.48 -8.92
C ASN A 142 17.86 -9.55 -7.85
N SER A 143 17.20 -8.42 -7.60
CA SER A 143 16.15 -8.29 -6.58
C SER A 143 14.93 -9.19 -6.77
N ALA A 144 14.72 -9.80 -7.94
CA ALA A 144 13.64 -10.76 -8.14
C ALA A 144 13.78 -11.99 -7.23
N PHE A 145 15.01 -12.37 -6.85
CA PHE A 145 15.31 -13.52 -5.99
C PHE A 145 15.53 -13.12 -4.51
N ASN A 146 15.04 -11.95 -4.08
CA ASN A 146 15.20 -11.47 -2.71
C ASN A 146 14.40 -12.26 -1.64
N ASN A 147 13.40 -13.03 -2.08
CA ASN A 147 12.42 -13.66 -1.21
C ASN A 147 11.96 -14.99 -1.81
N ILE A 148 12.90 -15.90 -1.98
CA ILE A 148 12.64 -17.28 -2.39
C ILE A 148 13.06 -18.21 -1.25
N ASP A 149 12.44 -19.38 -1.16
CA ASP A 149 12.92 -20.48 -0.31
C ASP A 149 13.58 -21.58 -1.14
N GLU A 150 13.33 -21.61 -2.46
CA GLU A 150 13.73 -22.64 -3.38
C GLU A 150 14.14 -22.06 -4.73
N ILE A 151 15.22 -22.60 -5.30
CA ILE A 151 15.58 -22.39 -6.70
C ILE A 151 15.48 -23.72 -7.45
N ARG A 152 14.80 -23.70 -8.59
CA ARG A 152 14.76 -24.85 -9.51
C ARG A 152 15.45 -24.48 -10.80
N PHE A 153 16.13 -25.45 -11.38
CA PHE A 153 16.83 -25.23 -12.62
C PHE A 153 16.88 -26.50 -13.47
N VAL A 154 16.83 -26.30 -14.78
CA VAL A 154 16.64 -27.35 -15.78
C VAL A 154 17.65 -27.17 -16.91
N PHE A 155 18.45 -28.21 -17.14
CA PHE A 155 19.41 -28.28 -18.23
C PHE A 155 18.75 -28.79 -19.52
N GLY A 156 19.29 -28.40 -20.68
CA GLY A 156 18.82 -28.89 -21.98
C GLY A 156 19.18 -30.35 -22.28
N SER A 157 20.07 -30.96 -21.49
CA SER A 157 20.46 -32.37 -21.57
C SER A 157 20.84 -32.88 -20.18
N ALA A 158 20.99 -34.19 -20.01
CA ALA A 158 21.35 -34.78 -18.73
C ALA A 158 22.75 -34.32 -18.29
N VAL A 159 22.90 -33.98 -17.00
CA VAL A 159 24.15 -33.47 -16.44
C VAL A 159 24.46 -34.11 -15.10
N GLU A 160 25.74 -34.06 -14.73
CA GLU A 160 26.18 -34.18 -13.34
C GLU A 160 26.30 -32.75 -12.81
N LEU A 161 25.75 -32.45 -11.65
CA LEU A 161 25.72 -31.07 -11.17
C LEU A 161 26.55 -30.94 -9.91
N THR A 162 27.51 -30.03 -9.93
CA THR A 162 28.16 -29.58 -8.70
C THR A 162 27.60 -28.22 -8.31
N THR A 163 27.34 -28.00 -7.02
CA THR A 163 26.96 -26.70 -6.45
C THR A 163 27.84 -26.36 -5.26
N ASP A 164 28.28 -25.10 -5.19
CA ASP A 164 29.14 -24.57 -4.13
C ASP A 164 28.90 -23.07 -3.90
N ASP A 165 29.48 -22.51 -2.84
CA ASP A 165 29.48 -21.09 -2.51
C ASP A 165 28.08 -20.45 -2.57
N ILE A 166 27.09 -21.08 -1.95
CA ILE A 166 25.73 -20.53 -1.89
C ILE A 166 25.76 -19.28 -1.00
N ASP A 167 25.74 -18.11 -1.61
CA ASP A 167 25.72 -16.81 -0.94
C ASP A 167 24.29 -16.30 -0.81
N ILE A 168 23.84 -16.19 0.43
CA ILE A 168 22.54 -15.62 0.78
C ILE A 168 22.64 -14.40 1.68
N SER A 169 21.61 -13.57 1.62
CA SER A 169 21.32 -12.54 2.61
C SER A 169 19.93 -12.80 3.20
N ALA A 170 19.59 -12.06 4.27
CA ALA A 170 18.24 -12.08 4.81
C ALA A 170 17.22 -11.71 3.72
N ALA A 171 16.05 -12.35 3.77
CA ALA A 171 14.94 -12.02 2.89
C ALA A 171 14.54 -10.55 3.03
N VAL A 172 14.09 -9.93 1.94
CA VAL A 172 13.66 -8.52 1.95
C VAL A 172 12.18 -8.44 2.27
N VAL A 173 11.82 -8.18 3.52
CA VAL A 173 10.41 -8.02 3.91
C VAL A 173 9.89 -6.68 3.35
N PRO A 174 8.77 -6.66 2.59
CA PRO A 174 8.18 -5.41 2.16
C PRO A 174 7.63 -4.63 3.36
N PRO A 175 7.56 -3.30 3.28
CA PRO A 175 7.01 -2.50 4.34
C PRO A 175 5.50 -2.74 4.42
N ALA A 176 4.98 -2.80 5.64
CA ALA A 176 3.58 -3.00 5.90
C ALA A 176 3.05 -1.91 6.84
N ILE A 177 1.80 -1.49 6.63
CA ILE A 177 1.04 -0.70 7.57
C ILE A 177 0.42 -1.65 8.58
N THR A 178 0.40 -1.27 9.85
CA THR A 178 -0.22 -2.07 10.92
C THR A 178 -1.45 -1.36 11.48
N SER A 179 -1.43 -0.03 11.52
CA SER A 179 -2.54 0.79 11.98
C SER A 179 -2.35 2.25 11.58
N ALA A 180 -3.42 3.03 11.64
CA ALA A 180 -3.35 4.48 11.57
C ALA A 180 -4.27 5.14 12.59
N THR A 181 -3.97 6.39 12.94
CA THR A 181 -4.84 7.26 13.72
C THR A 181 -5.08 8.56 12.98
N TYR A 182 -6.33 9.01 12.92
CA TYR A 182 -6.71 10.30 12.37
C TYR A 182 -7.29 11.19 13.47
N ASN A 183 -6.77 12.40 13.60
CA ASN A 183 -7.30 13.43 14.48
C ASN A 183 -7.96 14.54 13.64
N ALA A 184 -9.29 14.58 13.66
CA ALA A 184 -10.09 15.52 12.86
C ALA A 184 -9.98 16.98 13.32
N SER A 185 -9.56 17.24 14.57
CA SER A 185 -9.31 18.61 15.04
C SER A 185 -7.98 19.20 14.57
N THR A 186 -7.00 18.35 14.26
CA THR A 186 -5.67 18.76 13.80
C THR A 186 -5.41 18.36 12.35
N ASN A 187 -6.36 17.66 11.72
CA ASN A 187 -6.27 17.07 10.39
C ASN A 187 -4.97 16.30 10.14
N SER A 188 -4.54 15.55 11.15
CA SER A 188 -3.28 14.79 11.15
C SER A 188 -3.59 13.30 11.08
N LEU A 189 -2.99 12.64 10.09
CA LEU A 189 -3.04 11.19 9.89
C LEU A 189 -1.67 10.61 10.24
N VAL A 190 -1.59 9.93 11.38
CA VAL A 190 -0.38 9.22 11.81
C VAL A 190 -0.52 7.76 11.41
N VAL A 191 0.46 7.23 10.68
CA VAL A 191 0.46 5.85 10.18
C VAL A 191 1.62 5.10 10.80
N THR A 192 1.33 3.92 11.33
CA THR A 192 2.32 3.05 11.98
C THR A 192 2.46 1.74 11.21
N GLY A 193 3.68 1.23 11.10
CA GLY A 193 3.97 0.02 10.32
C GLY A 193 5.30 -0.63 10.65
N THR A 194 5.77 -1.49 9.75
CA THR A 194 7.05 -2.20 9.86
C THR A 194 7.87 -2.05 8.58
N ASP A 195 9.18 -2.24 8.70
CA ASP A 195 10.13 -2.33 7.60
C ASP A 195 10.13 -1.12 6.64
N MET A 196 9.59 0.02 7.08
CA MET A 196 9.58 1.26 6.31
C MET A 196 11.00 1.76 6.16
N THR A 197 11.39 2.03 4.92
CA THR A 197 12.74 2.46 4.60
C THR A 197 12.71 3.89 4.08
N ALA A 198 13.58 4.72 4.64
CA ALA A 198 13.77 6.08 4.18
C ALA A 198 14.58 6.11 2.88
N THR A 199 14.28 7.10 2.04
CA THR A 199 15.02 7.45 0.84
C THR A 199 15.97 8.61 1.13
N ILE A 200 16.98 8.80 0.29
CA ILE A 200 17.83 10.00 0.41
C ILE A 200 17.08 11.17 -0.20
N GLY A 201 16.86 12.22 0.58
CA GLY A 201 16.16 13.43 0.12
C GLY A 201 15.35 14.04 1.24
N ALA A 202 14.34 14.81 0.84
CA ALA A 202 13.33 15.30 1.75
C ALA A 202 11.97 15.19 1.05
N ALA A 203 10.94 14.87 1.84
CA ALA A 203 9.58 14.63 1.41
C ALA A 203 9.47 13.57 0.29
N ASN A 204 10.18 12.45 0.43
CA ASN A 204 10.21 11.39 -0.57
C ASN A 204 10.16 9.96 -0.02
N ASP A 205 10.10 9.79 1.29
CA ASP A 205 10.00 8.46 1.90
C ASP A 205 8.65 7.79 1.67
N ILE A 206 7.57 8.58 1.66
CA ILE A 206 6.21 8.10 1.44
C ILE A 206 5.56 8.87 0.28
N ASP A 207 5.11 8.14 -0.74
CA ASP A 207 4.25 8.69 -1.79
C ASP A 207 2.80 8.72 -1.29
N VAL A 208 2.38 9.88 -0.80
CA VAL A 208 1.04 10.05 -0.21
C VAL A 208 -0.07 9.88 -1.25
N SER A 209 0.22 10.08 -2.53
CA SER A 209 -0.73 9.84 -3.62
C SER A 209 -1.06 8.35 -3.82
N LYS A 210 -0.33 7.44 -3.16
CA LYS A 210 -0.62 6.01 -3.13
C LYS A 210 -1.50 5.59 -1.95
N LEU A 211 -1.84 6.53 -1.06
CA LEU A 211 -2.63 6.26 0.13
C LEU A 211 -4.11 6.56 -0.14
N THR A 212 -4.96 5.56 0.07
CA THR A 212 -6.40 5.66 -0.14
C THR A 212 -7.14 5.32 1.15
N LEU A 213 -7.95 6.25 1.65
CA LEU A 213 -8.81 6.04 2.80
C LEU A 213 -10.14 5.44 2.36
N THR A 214 -10.70 4.57 3.19
CA THR A 214 -12.06 3.99 3.04
C THR A 214 -12.87 4.31 4.29
N GLY A 215 -14.15 4.68 4.11
CA GLY A 215 -15.02 5.04 5.22
C GLY A 215 -16.50 5.02 4.87
N GLN A 216 -17.23 6.09 5.19
CA GLN A 216 -18.68 6.18 5.09
C GLN A 216 -19.26 5.57 3.79
N GLY A 217 -20.15 4.58 3.96
CA GLY A 217 -20.82 3.90 2.85
C GLY A 217 -19.90 3.05 1.95
N GLY A 218 -18.67 2.76 2.39
CA GLY A 218 -17.65 2.11 1.56
C GLY A 218 -17.02 3.03 0.52
N ALA A 219 -17.28 4.33 0.58
CA ALA A 219 -16.63 5.30 -0.28
C ALA A 219 -15.11 5.30 -0.03
N THR A 220 -14.36 5.74 -1.03
CA THR A 220 -12.90 5.80 -0.98
C THR A 220 -12.39 7.15 -1.45
N TYR A 221 -11.29 7.62 -0.86
CA TYR A 221 -10.61 8.85 -1.27
C TYR A 221 -9.10 8.65 -1.25
N THR A 222 -8.45 8.86 -2.41
CA THR A 222 -6.99 8.86 -2.54
C THR A 222 -6.46 10.25 -2.20
N LEU A 223 -5.50 10.29 -1.27
CA LEU A 223 -4.95 11.55 -0.76
C LEU A 223 -4.17 12.30 -1.85
N THR A 224 -4.20 13.63 -1.79
CA THR A 224 -3.43 14.51 -2.68
C THR A 224 -2.47 15.42 -1.92
N SER A 225 -2.32 15.22 -0.61
CA SER A 225 -1.31 15.88 0.22
C SER A 225 0.08 15.56 -0.28
N SER A 226 1.01 16.46 0.03
CA SER A 226 2.42 16.27 -0.34
C SER A 226 2.99 15.01 0.29
N ASN A 227 3.96 14.42 -0.40
CA ASN A 227 4.79 13.35 0.14
C ASN A 227 5.46 13.75 1.45
N VAL A 228 5.78 12.77 2.27
CA VAL A 228 6.29 12.98 3.63
C VAL A 228 7.53 12.12 3.90
N GLU A 229 8.27 12.52 4.93
CA GLU A 229 9.35 11.74 5.51
C GLU A 229 8.81 10.78 6.58
N LEU A 230 9.58 9.72 6.85
CA LEU A 230 9.36 8.90 8.03
C LEU A 230 9.67 9.69 9.31
N ASP A 231 8.80 9.60 10.30
CA ASP A 231 9.08 10.03 11.67
C ASP A 231 10.06 9.04 12.34
N SER A 232 9.97 7.76 11.95
CA SER A 232 10.86 6.67 12.34
C SER A 232 10.72 5.50 11.36
N ALA A 233 11.55 4.45 11.48
CA ALA A 233 11.44 3.22 10.67
C ALA A 233 10.08 2.48 10.78
N THR A 234 9.19 2.93 11.66
CA THR A 234 7.86 2.34 11.88
C THR A 234 6.73 3.36 11.87
N GLN A 235 6.98 4.64 11.52
CA GLN A 235 5.96 5.68 11.59
C GLN A 235 6.20 6.81 10.59
N PHE A 236 5.12 7.36 10.06
CA PHE A 236 5.10 8.65 9.38
C PHE A 236 3.81 9.40 9.68
N THR A 237 3.82 10.71 9.47
CA THR A 237 2.67 11.58 9.71
C THR A 237 2.35 12.40 8.46
N VAL A 238 1.10 12.32 8.00
CA VAL A 238 0.57 13.16 6.93
C VAL A 238 -0.26 14.29 7.54
N SER A 239 0.15 15.53 7.28
CA SER A 239 -0.70 16.70 7.53
C SER A 239 -1.56 16.95 6.30
N LEU A 240 -2.88 16.78 6.43
CA LEU A 240 -3.78 16.86 5.28
C LEU A 240 -3.86 18.29 4.74
N ASN A 241 -3.78 18.45 3.41
CA ASN A 241 -4.07 19.70 2.72
C ASN A 241 -5.59 20.02 2.78
N ALA A 242 -6.00 21.23 2.37
CA ALA A 242 -7.41 21.65 2.45
C ALA A 242 -8.38 20.80 1.60
N THR A 243 -7.94 20.28 0.45
CA THR A 243 -8.75 19.40 -0.41
C THR A 243 -8.97 18.05 0.26
N ASP A 244 -7.91 17.48 0.82
CA ASP A 244 -7.97 16.21 1.55
C ASP A 244 -8.83 16.34 2.81
N GLN A 245 -8.66 17.42 3.56
CA GLN A 245 -9.51 17.72 4.72
C GLN A 245 -10.99 17.68 4.32
N LEU A 246 -11.38 18.42 3.28
CA LEU A 246 -12.78 18.50 2.86
C LEU A 246 -13.38 17.13 2.56
N ASN A 247 -12.65 16.25 1.87
CA ASN A 247 -13.12 14.93 1.50
C ASN A 247 -13.03 13.89 2.64
N VAL A 248 -12.03 14.01 3.52
CA VAL A 248 -11.78 13.05 4.59
C VAL A 248 -12.76 13.21 5.75
N GLU A 249 -13.19 14.42 6.09
CA GLU A 249 -14.07 14.65 7.25
C GLU A 249 -15.43 13.93 7.10
N GLY A 250 -16.02 13.92 5.89
CA GLY A 250 -17.27 13.19 5.65
C GLY A 250 -17.08 11.70 5.44
N LEU A 251 -15.86 11.29 5.08
CA LEU A 251 -15.51 9.89 4.94
C LEU A 251 -15.26 9.22 6.30
N LEU A 252 -14.53 9.90 7.18
CA LEU A 252 -14.12 9.48 8.52
C LEU A 252 -15.00 10.17 9.59
N ASN A 253 -16.31 10.12 9.40
CA ASN A 253 -17.31 10.98 10.05
C ASN A 253 -17.69 10.62 11.50
N LYS A 254 -16.93 9.79 12.21
CA LYS A 254 -17.26 9.33 13.57
C LYS A 254 -16.01 8.87 14.32
N ASN A 255 -15.93 9.23 15.60
CA ASN A 255 -14.87 8.74 16.49
C ASN A 255 -14.89 7.21 16.60
N GLY A 256 -13.69 6.61 16.68
CA GLY A 256 -13.50 5.16 16.73
C GLY A 256 -13.08 4.58 15.39
N THR A 257 -13.42 3.32 15.14
CA THR A 257 -12.90 2.54 13.98
C THR A 257 -13.94 2.30 12.89
N SER A 258 -15.11 2.94 12.96
CA SER A 258 -16.16 2.78 11.95
C SER A 258 -17.01 4.03 11.79
N SER A 259 -17.48 4.22 10.56
CA SER A 259 -18.34 5.34 10.14
C SER A 259 -19.70 5.32 10.83
N VAL A 260 -20.47 6.41 10.69
CA VAL A 260 -21.87 6.44 11.16
C VAL A 260 -22.69 5.30 10.52
N GLY A 261 -22.49 5.05 9.22
CA GLY A 261 -23.09 3.92 8.50
C GLY A 261 -22.51 2.53 8.83
N GLY A 262 -21.56 2.43 9.77
CA GLY A 262 -20.99 1.16 10.23
C GLY A 262 -19.89 0.58 9.35
N THR A 263 -19.35 1.34 8.39
CA THR A 263 -18.20 0.87 7.58
C THR A 263 -16.91 1.03 8.38
N THR A 264 -16.11 -0.04 8.49
CA THR A 264 -14.79 0.02 9.14
C THR A 264 -13.84 0.92 8.36
N TYR A 265 -13.16 1.82 9.07
CA TYR A 265 -12.17 2.70 8.43
C TYR A 265 -10.88 1.95 8.13
N ASN A 266 -10.33 2.18 6.94
CA ASN A 266 -9.11 1.54 6.47
C ASN A 266 -8.26 2.51 5.64
N ILE A 267 -6.95 2.33 5.68
CA ILE A 267 -6.00 2.96 4.74
C ILE A 267 -5.37 1.90 3.84
N ALA A 268 -5.59 1.97 2.54
CA ALA A 268 -4.90 1.14 1.57
C ALA A 268 -3.70 1.90 1.00
N ALA A 269 -2.56 1.22 0.89
CA ALA A 269 -1.36 1.71 0.25
C ALA A 269 -1.12 0.93 -1.04
N ALA A 270 -1.20 1.62 -2.18
CA ALA A 270 -0.98 1.03 -3.50
C ALA A 270 0.51 0.71 -3.73
N ALA A 271 0.81 0.07 -4.87
CA ALA A 271 2.18 -0.22 -5.28
C ALA A 271 3.10 1.03 -5.21
N ASP A 272 4.31 0.82 -4.69
CA ASP A 272 5.38 1.80 -4.54
C ASP A 272 5.09 2.94 -3.53
N TRP A 273 4.22 2.71 -2.53
CA TRP A 273 3.88 3.73 -1.53
C TRP A 273 5.06 4.14 -0.62
N ASN A 274 6.00 3.23 -0.35
CA ASN A 274 7.29 3.52 0.28
C ASN A 274 8.38 3.35 -0.81
N PRO A 275 8.78 4.41 -1.54
CA PRO A 275 9.54 4.28 -2.79
C PRO A 275 10.93 3.65 -2.66
N ALA A 276 11.46 3.52 -1.43
CA ALA A 276 12.72 2.83 -1.17
C ALA A 276 12.69 1.33 -1.58
N GLN A 277 11.50 0.73 -1.69
CA GLN A 277 11.33 -0.65 -2.14
C GLN A 277 10.26 -0.72 -3.25
N SER A 278 10.67 -0.97 -4.50
CA SER A 278 9.72 -1.01 -5.60
C SER A 278 8.76 -2.22 -5.50
N GLY A 279 7.51 -2.00 -5.91
CA GLY A 279 6.45 -3.00 -5.96
C GLY A 279 5.77 -3.26 -4.61
N ASN A 280 6.16 -2.59 -3.52
CA ASN A 280 5.49 -2.77 -2.24
C ASN A 280 4.05 -2.27 -2.28
N ALA A 281 3.11 -3.06 -1.77
CA ALA A 281 1.71 -2.68 -1.65
C ALA A 281 1.14 -3.29 -0.38
N ASP A 282 0.25 -2.53 0.27
CA ASP A 282 -0.44 -2.98 1.47
C ASP A 282 -1.89 -2.46 1.43
N THR A 283 -2.78 -3.27 0.87
CA THR A 283 -4.11 -2.80 0.46
C THR A 283 -5.22 -3.10 1.46
N THR A 284 -4.98 -3.91 2.49
CA THR A 284 -6.05 -4.42 3.38
C THR A 284 -5.55 -4.64 4.80
N GLY A 285 -6.43 -4.49 5.79
CA GLY A 285 -6.12 -4.82 7.19
C GLY A 285 -5.51 -3.68 8.00
N ASN A 286 -5.51 -2.48 7.44
CA ASN A 286 -4.83 -1.29 7.95
C ASN A 286 -5.86 -0.35 8.59
N GLY A 287 -6.38 -0.76 9.74
CA GLY A 287 -7.46 -0.04 10.41
C GLY A 287 -7.08 1.40 10.79
N VAL A 288 -8.01 2.34 10.58
CA VAL A 288 -7.86 3.73 11.04
C VAL A 288 -8.72 3.96 12.29
N THR A 289 -8.12 4.52 13.34
CA THR A 289 -8.83 5.01 14.52
C THR A 289 -8.98 6.52 14.44
N VAL A 290 -10.23 6.99 14.42
CA VAL A 290 -10.59 8.41 14.30
C VAL A 290 -10.85 9.00 15.68
N SER A 291 -10.44 10.25 15.88
CA SER A 291 -10.63 11.01 17.12
C SER A 291 -10.95 12.48 16.85
N ASN A 292 -11.58 13.13 17.84
CA ASN A 292 -11.91 14.56 17.85
C ASN A 292 -12.71 15.04 16.63
N VAL A 293 -13.64 14.22 16.13
CA VAL A 293 -14.61 14.64 15.09
C VAL A 293 -15.35 15.89 15.55
N GLN A 294 -15.44 16.88 14.66
CA GLN A 294 -16.01 18.19 14.95
C GLN A 294 -17.43 18.30 14.38
N THR A 295 -18.30 19.01 15.09
CA THR A 295 -19.68 19.28 14.65
C THR A 295 -19.72 20.53 13.77
N PRO A 296 -20.42 20.49 12.63
CA PRO A 296 -20.68 21.68 11.80
C PRO A 296 -21.46 22.74 12.59
N THR A 297 -21.11 24.01 12.39
CA THR A 297 -21.84 25.14 12.98
C THR A 297 -21.98 26.27 11.98
N ILE A 298 -23.08 27.00 12.06
CA ILE A 298 -23.29 28.26 11.36
C ILE A 298 -22.83 29.39 12.29
N THR A 299 -22.19 30.40 11.71
CA THR A 299 -21.74 31.61 12.45
C THR A 299 -22.54 32.83 12.01
N SER A 300 -22.82 32.94 10.72
CA SER A 300 -23.60 34.04 10.17
C SER A 300 -24.12 33.70 8.77
N ALA A 301 -25.08 34.48 8.30
CA ALA A 301 -25.55 34.41 6.93
C ALA A 301 -25.75 35.81 6.34
N THR A 302 -25.64 35.91 5.02
CA THR A 302 -26.05 37.08 4.25
C THR A 302 -27.08 36.67 3.22
N TYR A 303 -28.16 37.45 3.10
CA TYR A 303 -29.23 37.19 2.15
C TYR A 303 -29.43 38.39 1.24
N ASP A 304 -29.24 38.20 -0.07
CA ASP A 304 -29.60 39.17 -1.09
C ASP A 304 -31.03 38.88 -1.55
N ALA A 305 -31.98 39.74 -1.17
CA ALA A 305 -33.39 39.57 -1.48
C ALA A 305 -33.72 39.80 -2.96
N SER A 306 -32.88 40.53 -3.70
CA SER A 306 -33.04 40.79 -5.14
C SER A 306 -32.65 39.57 -5.96
N SER A 307 -31.54 38.90 -5.64
CA SER A 307 -31.12 37.68 -6.33
C SER A 307 -31.77 36.43 -5.74
N GLY A 308 -32.04 36.41 -4.43
CA GLY A 308 -32.40 35.21 -3.68
C GLY A 308 -31.18 34.40 -3.22
N THR A 309 -30.00 35.02 -3.17
CA THR A 309 -28.76 34.33 -2.79
C THR A 309 -28.57 34.37 -1.28
N LEU A 310 -28.49 33.19 -0.67
CA LEU A 310 -28.10 32.99 0.72
C LEU A 310 -26.64 32.51 0.76
N THR A 311 -25.75 33.31 1.31
CA THR A 311 -24.37 32.90 1.59
C THR A 311 -24.24 32.67 3.09
N VAL A 312 -23.82 31.48 3.50
CA VAL A 312 -23.69 31.10 4.91
C VAL A 312 -22.21 30.93 5.23
N THR A 313 -21.79 31.55 6.34
CA THR A 313 -20.46 31.34 6.93
C THR A 313 -20.61 30.42 8.13
N GLY A 314 -19.77 29.40 8.19
CA GLY A 314 -19.76 28.43 9.26
C GLY A 314 -18.36 27.92 9.58
N ALA A 315 -18.31 26.84 10.34
CA ALA A 315 -17.11 26.10 10.66
C ALA A 315 -17.39 24.60 10.57
N ASN A 316 -16.34 23.83 10.28
CA ASN A 316 -16.38 22.37 10.22
C ASN A 316 -17.47 21.83 9.28
N LEU A 317 -17.76 22.52 8.19
CA LEU A 317 -18.69 22.02 7.19
C LEU A 317 -18.09 20.79 6.52
N VAL A 318 -18.94 19.78 6.32
CA VAL A 318 -18.53 18.45 5.89
C VAL A 318 -19.07 18.18 4.49
N LYS A 319 -18.23 17.59 3.66
CA LYS A 319 -18.62 17.12 2.33
C LYS A 319 -19.05 15.66 2.38
N ALA A 320 -20.19 15.34 1.78
CA ALA A 320 -20.64 13.98 1.54
C ALA A 320 -20.01 13.41 0.26
N SER A 321 -19.95 12.08 0.18
CA SER A 321 -19.73 11.42 -1.11
C SER A 321 -21.02 11.50 -1.94
N GLY A 322 -20.90 11.88 -3.20
CA GLY A 322 -22.05 12.09 -4.09
C GLY A 322 -22.02 13.48 -4.69
N ALA A 323 -23.17 13.90 -5.22
CA ALA A 323 -23.38 15.24 -5.71
C ALA A 323 -24.72 15.76 -5.18
N THR A 324 -24.78 17.08 -4.96
CA THR A 324 -25.91 17.83 -4.45
C THR A 324 -26.47 17.23 -3.16
N ASN A 325 -25.61 16.97 -2.18
CA ASN A 325 -25.98 16.32 -0.94
C ASN A 325 -25.15 16.75 0.28
N ASP A 326 -24.34 17.82 0.16
CA ASP A 326 -23.57 18.33 1.30
C ASP A 326 -24.48 19.09 2.28
N ILE A 327 -25.34 19.98 1.75
CA ILE A 327 -26.29 20.79 2.53
C ILE A 327 -27.72 20.49 2.08
N ASP A 328 -28.55 19.99 2.99
CA ASP A 328 -29.98 19.81 2.77
C ASP A 328 -30.68 21.15 2.97
N ALA A 329 -31.14 21.75 1.87
CA ALA A 329 -31.74 23.08 1.92
C ALA A 329 -33.07 23.08 2.67
N SER A 330 -33.82 21.97 2.64
CA SER A 330 -35.14 21.85 3.28
C SER A 330 -35.06 21.89 4.82
N LEU A 331 -33.87 21.67 5.37
CA LEU A 331 -33.60 21.74 6.80
C LEU A 331 -33.20 23.15 7.28
N LEU A 332 -33.21 24.14 6.38
CA LEU A 332 -32.95 25.54 6.71
C LEU A 332 -34.26 26.33 6.89
N THR A 333 -34.35 27.07 7.99
CA THR A 333 -35.52 27.85 8.39
C THR A 333 -35.15 29.31 8.67
N PHE A 334 -35.77 30.22 7.93
CA PHE A 334 -35.67 31.66 8.16
C PHE A 334 -36.61 32.10 9.29
N THR A 335 -36.17 33.03 10.13
CA THR A 335 -37.00 33.76 11.09
C THR A 335 -36.98 35.25 10.74
N GLY A 336 -38.14 35.90 10.73
CA GLY A 336 -38.29 37.31 10.39
C GLY A 336 -39.46 38.02 11.09
N GLU A 337 -40.11 38.95 10.39
CA GLU A 337 -41.16 39.83 10.92
C GLU A 337 -42.20 39.11 11.79
N GLY A 338 -42.50 39.68 12.96
CA GLY A 338 -43.43 39.11 13.94
C GLY A 338 -42.95 37.81 14.60
N GLY A 339 -41.69 37.42 14.40
CA GLY A 339 -41.18 36.10 14.79
C GLY A 339 -41.66 34.97 13.87
N SER A 340 -42.19 35.31 12.69
CA SER A 340 -42.65 34.34 11.71
C SER A 340 -41.48 33.52 11.17
N THR A 341 -41.72 32.24 10.90
CA THR A 341 -40.72 31.33 10.37
C THR A 341 -41.10 30.78 9.00
N TYR A 342 -40.09 30.47 8.19
CA TYR A 342 -40.27 29.82 6.90
C TYR A 342 -39.13 28.82 6.66
N ALA A 343 -39.47 27.53 6.68
CA ALA A 343 -38.57 26.47 6.22
C ALA A 343 -38.58 26.44 4.69
N LEU A 344 -37.40 26.30 4.08
CA LEU A 344 -37.30 26.14 2.62
C LEU A 344 -37.99 24.84 2.19
N THR A 345 -38.61 24.85 1.02
CA THR A 345 -39.51 23.76 0.61
C THR A 345 -39.13 23.12 -0.73
N ASP A 346 -38.64 23.90 -1.68
CA ASP A 346 -38.32 23.44 -3.03
C ASP A 346 -36.98 24.01 -3.57
N THR A 347 -36.21 24.69 -2.74
CA THR A 347 -34.80 25.00 -2.99
C THR A 347 -33.97 23.72 -2.98
N SER A 348 -33.12 23.54 -3.99
CA SER A 348 -32.27 22.36 -4.12
C SER A 348 -31.11 22.37 -3.13
N ASP A 349 -30.72 21.17 -2.72
CA ASP A 349 -29.48 20.90 -1.98
C ASP A 349 -28.25 21.37 -2.76
N VAL A 350 -27.17 21.66 -2.04
CA VAL A 350 -25.95 22.22 -2.62
C VAL A 350 -24.70 21.49 -2.14
N GLU A 351 -23.62 21.66 -2.92
CA GLU A 351 -22.28 21.20 -2.59
C GLU A 351 -21.48 22.31 -1.91
N ILE A 352 -20.66 21.94 -0.94
CA ILE A 352 -19.67 22.84 -0.36
C ILE A 352 -18.35 22.75 -1.12
N THR A 353 -17.66 23.89 -1.22
CA THR A 353 -16.30 23.98 -1.77
C THR A 353 -15.26 24.26 -0.69
N SER A 354 -15.68 24.57 0.54
CA SER A 354 -14.82 24.74 1.70
C SER A 354 -15.54 24.32 2.98
N GLY A 355 -14.76 23.99 4.03
CA GLY A 355 -15.29 23.66 5.35
C GLY A 355 -15.86 24.86 6.14
N THR A 356 -16.04 26.03 5.50
CA THR A 356 -16.37 27.30 6.17
C THR A 356 -17.44 28.13 5.49
N SER A 357 -17.87 27.75 4.28
CA SER A 357 -18.88 28.51 3.56
C SER A 357 -19.66 27.64 2.58
N PHE A 358 -20.94 27.98 2.41
CA PHE A 358 -21.76 27.47 1.34
C PHE A 358 -22.72 28.56 0.84
N THR A 359 -23.17 28.40 -0.40
CA THR A 359 -24.08 29.34 -1.05
C THR A 359 -25.27 28.59 -1.62
N ILE A 360 -26.47 29.09 -1.33
CA ILE A 360 -27.74 28.58 -1.86
C ILE A 360 -28.41 29.70 -2.64
N THR A 361 -28.90 29.39 -3.84
CA THR A 361 -29.83 30.25 -4.56
C THR A 361 -31.23 29.73 -4.31
N LEU A 362 -32.04 30.50 -3.60
CA LEU A 362 -33.41 30.11 -3.27
C LEU A 362 -34.22 29.91 -4.56
N SER A 363 -35.12 28.93 -4.53
CA SER A 363 -36.14 28.78 -5.57
C SER A 363 -37.01 30.05 -5.68
N SER A 364 -37.75 30.18 -6.77
CA SER A 364 -38.71 31.28 -6.90
C SER A 364 -39.79 31.27 -5.81
N THR A 365 -40.22 30.09 -5.37
CA THR A 365 -41.26 29.91 -4.36
C THR A 365 -40.74 30.32 -2.99
N ASP A 366 -39.60 29.76 -2.61
CA ASP A 366 -38.99 30.00 -1.32
C ASP A 366 -38.54 31.46 -1.20
N LYS A 367 -37.92 32.03 -2.24
CA LYS A 367 -37.55 33.45 -2.28
C LYS A 367 -38.75 34.37 -2.06
N ALA A 368 -39.87 34.09 -2.73
CA ALA A 368 -41.07 34.89 -2.59
C ALA A 368 -41.60 34.85 -1.14
N ALA A 369 -41.59 33.70 -0.50
CA ALA A 369 -42.03 33.54 0.88
C ALA A 369 -41.07 34.16 1.90
N VAL A 370 -39.75 33.94 1.74
CA VAL A 370 -38.72 34.54 2.60
C VAL A 370 -38.79 36.07 2.54
N ASN A 371 -38.97 36.65 1.35
CA ASN A 371 -39.08 38.11 1.18
C ASN A 371 -40.31 38.73 1.87
N GLN A 372 -41.32 37.94 2.26
CA GLN A 372 -42.45 38.43 3.04
C GLN A 372 -42.11 38.67 4.51
N ILE A 373 -41.17 37.90 5.07
CA ILE A 373 -40.78 37.98 6.50
C ILE A 373 -39.42 38.65 6.69
N VAL A 374 -38.57 38.64 5.67
CA VAL A 374 -37.26 39.30 5.62
C VAL A 374 -37.38 40.59 4.81
N ASN A 375 -38.06 41.59 5.39
CA ASN A 375 -38.68 42.70 4.66
C ASN A 375 -37.87 44.01 4.63
N LYS A 376 -36.66 44.03 5.20
CA LYS A 376 -35.84 45.23 5.38
C LYS A 376 -34.35 44.90 5.39
N ASN A 377 -33.53 45.73 4.76
CA ASN A 377 -32.07 45.61 4.78
C ASN A 377 -31.49 45.72 6.20
N GLY A 378 -30.38 45.03 6.44
CA GLY A 378 -29.73 44.92 7.75
C GLY A 378 -30.12 43.63 8.48
N THR A 379 -30.02 43.65 9.80
CA THR A 379 -30.19 42.46 10.66
C THR A 379 -31.58 42.34 11.30
N ASN A 380 -32.48 43.28 11.03
CA ASN A 380 -33.79 43.34 11.67
C ASN A 380 -34.90 43.71 10.66
N SER A 381 -36.08 43.14 10.87
CA SER A 381 -37.33 43.49 10.19
C SER A 381 -37.82 44.89 10.55
N THR A 382 -38.88 45.32 9.85
CA THR A 382 -39.57 46.58 10.11
C THR A 382 -40.09 46.69 11.55
N ASP A 383 -40.53 45.59 12.16
CA ASP A 383 -40.98 45.54 13.56
C ASP A 383 -39.86 45.30 14.60
N ALA A 384 -38.60 45.38 14.15
CA ALA A 384 -37.39 45.17 14.93
C ALA A 384 -37.07 43.71 15.35
N THR A 385 -37.80 42.71 14.85
CA THR A 385 -37.42 41.30 15.01
C THR A 385 -36.07 41.04 14.33
N MET A 386 -35.14 40.37 15.02
CA MET A 386 -33.85 39.98 14.44
C MET A 386 -34.03 38.82 13.45
N TYR A 387 -33.34 38.90 12.31
CA TYR A 387 -33.32 37.79 11.36
C TYR A 387 -32.37 36.69 11.82
N ASN A 388 -32.81 35.43 11.70
CA ASN A 388 -32.03 34.26 12.09
C ASN A 388 -32.24 33.11 11.10
N LEU A 389 -31.17 32.36 10.83
CA LEU A 389 -31.20 31.12 10.08
C LEU A 389 -31.09 29.93 11.04
N ALA A 390 -32.17 29.20 11.26
CA ALA A 390 -32.11 27.94 12.01
C ALA A 390 -31.84 26.79 11.04
N ALA A 391 -30.94 25.89 11.40
CA ALA A 391 -30.68 24.64 10.70
C ALA A 391 -31.10 23.48 11.59
N ALA A 392 -32.02 22.64 11.10
CA ALA A 392 -32.49 21.46 11.81
C ALA A 392 -31.41 20.36 11.86
N ASP A 393 -31.68 19.27 12.57
CA ASP A 393 -30.73 18.16 12.64
C ASP A 393 -30.43 17.58 11.25
N ASP A 394 -29.19 17.13 11.03
CA ASP A 394 -28.69 16.58 9.76
C ASP A 394 -28.70 17.57 8.55
N TRP A 395 -28.78 18.89 8.79
CA TRP A 395 -28.75 19.92 7.74
C TRP A 395 -27.48 19.91 6.88
N ASN A 396 -26.35 19.52 7.47
CA ASN A 396 -25.13 19.13 6.79
C ASN A 396 -24.97 17.62 6.94
N THR A 397 -24.29 16.95 6.01
CA THR A 397 -24.18 15.47 5.98
C THR A 397 -23.94 14.81 7.35
N VAL A 398 -24.45 13.58 7.49
CA VAL A 398 -24.39 12.78 8.72
C VAL A 398 -22.97 12.69 9.29
N ILE A 399 -22.78 13.18 10.51
CA ILE A 399 -21.51 13.21 11.25
C ILE A 399 -21.73 12.97 12.75
N GLY A 400 -20.77 12.29 13.39
CA GLY A 400 -20.73 12.04 14.84
C GLY A 400 -21.77 11.04 15.38
N ASN A 401 -22.83 10.72 14.61
CA ASN A 401 -24.03 10.02 15.08
C ASN A 401 -24.65 10.73 16.30
N THR A 402 -24.66 12.06 16.24
CA THR A 402 -25.19 12.99 17.24
C THR A 402 -25.93 14.09 16.52
N SER A 403 -26.84 14.77 17.21
CA SER A 403 -27.49 15.92 16.57
C SER A 403 -26.50 17.03 16.24
N ILE A 404 -26.65 17.62 15.06
CA ILE A 404 -25.90 18.77 14.56
C ILE A 404 -26.77 20.01 14.36
N ALA A 405 -28.00 20.01 14.90
CA ALA A 405 -28.92 21.12 14.78
C ALA A 405 -28.31 22.43 15.31
N ASP A 406 -28.41 23.49 14.52
CA ASP A 406 -27.90 24.82 14.84
C ASP A 406 -29.03 25.85 14.69
N THR A 407 -29.76 26.06 15.79
CA THR A 407 -31.08 26.73 15.73
C THR A 407 -31.04 28.22 16.05
N THR A 408 -29.96 28.73 16.66
CA THR A 408 -29.89 30.11 17.18
C THR A 408 -28.48 30.67 17.10
N GLY A 409 -28.36 32.00 16.96
CA GLY A 409 -27.05 32.68 16.90
C GLY A 409 -26.54 32.87 15.46
N ASN A 410 -27.37 32.51 14.48
CA ASN A 410 -27.05 32.47 13.06
C ASN A 410 -27.66 33.68 12.36
N GLY A 411 -27.26 34.88 12.81
CA GLY A 411 -27.85 36.13 12.36
C GLY A 411 -27.76 36.30 10.83
N ILE A 412 -28.86 36.75 10.22
CA ILE A 412 -28.90 37.04 8.77
C ILE A 412 -28.73 38.54 8.57
N THR A 413 -27.78 38.93 7.70
CA THR A 413 -27.67 40.31 7.19
C THR A 413 -28.29 40.39 5.80
N VAL A 414 -29.31 41.24 5.65
CA VAL A 414 -30.10 41.36 4.43
C VAL A 414 -29.64 42.54 3.58
N SER A 415 -29.54 42.32 2.28
CA SER A 415 -29.25 43.34 1.26
C SER A 415 -30.17 43.19 0.04
N ASN A 416 -30.14 44.19 -0.84
CA ASN A 416 -30.83 44.20 -2.14
C ASN A 416 -29.86 44.45 -3.28
#